data_AF-W5TBE5-F1
#
_entry.id   AF-W5TBE5-F1
#
_cell.length_a   1.000
_cell.length_b   1.000
_cell.length_c   1.000
_cell.angle_alpha   90.00
_cell.angle_beta   90.00
_cell.angle_gamma   90.00
#
_symmetry.space_group_name_H-M   'P 1'
#
loop_
_entity.id
_entity.type
_entity.pdbx_description
1 polymer ?
#
loop_
_entity_poly.entity_id
_entity_poly.type
_entity_poly.pdbx_seq_one_letter_code
_entity_poly.pdbx_strand_id
1 'polypeptide(L)'
;MHIDKSTRPDGANGLRGVTTVRSREILNYFGKCRACGYPARAVLRTVCHGDGVVTDSVIASCELPCGWSGPVEPSVMTMPTRWP
;
A
#
# COMPACT_ATOMS: atom_id res chain seq x y z
N MET A 1 -4.73 -19.34 33.65
CA MET A 1 -3.87 -18.68 32.65
C MET A 1 -4.09 -19.41 31.33
N HIS A 2 -4.93 -18.87 30.44
CA HIS A 2 -5.08 -19.38 29.08
C HIS A 2 -4.66 -18.25 28.14
N ILE A 3 -3.63 -18.51 27.32
CA ILE A 3 -3.12 -17.57 26.32
C ILE A 3 -3.70 -18.05 24.99
N ASP A 4 -4.72 -17.36 24.48
CA ASP A 4 -5.23 -17.58 23.13
C ASP A 4 -4.28 -16.96 22.11
N LYS A 5 -3.43 -17.81 21.52
CA LYS A 5 -2.65 -17.51 20.33
C LYS A 5 -3.61 -17.37 19.14
N SER A 6 -4.18 -16.17 18.99
CA SER A 6 -5.07 -15.84 17.88
C SER A 6 -4.33 -16.01 16.55
N THR A 7 -4.70 -17.08 15.87
CA THR A 7 -4.16 -17.53 14.59
C THR A 7 -4.57 -16.53 13.51
N ARG A 8 -3.62 -16.04 12.72
CA ARG A 8 -3.91 -15.21 11.53
C ARG A 8 -4.64 -16.10 10.51
N PRO A 9 -5.72 -15.64 9.86
CA PRO A 9 -6.36 -16.43 8.82
C PRO A 9 -5.51 -16.35 7.54
N ASP A 10 -4.67 -17.35 7.33
CA ASP A 10 -4.12 -17.68 6.01
C ASP A 10 -5.23 -18.31 5.15
N GLY A 11 -6.07 -17.42 4.58
CA GLY A 11 -7.14 -17.78 3.67
C GLY A 11 -6.59 -18.15 2.29
N ALA A 12 -6.36 -19.45 2.07
CA ALA A 12 -6.14 -20.02 0.75
C ALA A 12 -7.45 -20.09 -0.05
N ASN A 13 -7.52 -19.44 -1.21
CA ASN A 13 -8.41 -19.88 -2.29
C ASN A 13 -7.82 -19.58 -3.69
N GLY A 14 -7.27 -20.63 -4.30
CA GLY A 14 -7.01 -20.83 -5.74
C GLY A 14 -5.91 -19.98 -6.38
N LEU A 15 -4.68 -20.52 -6.53
CA LEU A 15 -3.59 -20.08 -7.46
C LEU A 15 -3.30 -18.57 -7.62
N ARG A 16 -3.86 -17.71 -6.77
CA ARG A 16 -3.65 -16.27 -6.69
C ARG A 16 -2.69 -15.90 -5.56
N GLY A 17 -1.81 -16.84 -5.21
CA GLY A 17 -0.73 -16.58 -4.27
C GLY A 17 0.08 -15.38 -4.77
N VAL A 18 0.48 -14.52 -3.84
CA VAL A 18 1.39 -13.42 -4.17
C VAL A 18 2.75 -14.03 -4.47
N THR A 19 3.23 -13.83 -5.69
CA THR A 19 4.55 -14.29 -6.11
C THR A 19 5.61 -13.25 -5.77
N THR A 20 5.31 -11.97 -6.03
CA THR A 20 6.26 -10.87 -5.82
C THR A 20 5.55 -9.62 -5.32
N VAL A 21 6.17 -8.91 -4.39
CA VAL A 21 5.76 -7.58 -3.97
C VAL A 21 6.92 -6.61 -4.21
N ARG A 22 6.66 -5.55 -4.94
CA ARG A 22 7.61 -4.44 -5.13
C ARG A 22 7.02 -3.16 -4.58
N SER A 23 7.79 -2.44 -3.79
CA SER A 23 7.42 -1.11 -3.31
C SER A 23 8.40 -0.09 -3.87
N ARG A 24 7.87 1.01 -4.41
CA ARG A 24 8.67 2.18 -4.79
C ARG A 24 8.08 3.42 -4.15
N GLU A 25 8.94 4.30 -3.66
CA GLU A 25 8.50 5.57 -3.11
C GLU A 25 7.91 6.48 -4.19
N ILE A 26 6.86 7.21 -3.81
CA ILE A 26 6.25 8.29 -4.60
C ILE A 26 6.74 9.60 -4.00
N LEU A 27 7.86 10.10 -4.51
CA LEU A 27 8.54 11.28 -3.97
C LEU A 27 7.73 12.57 -4.11
N ASN A 28 6.75 12.60 -5.01
CA ASN A 28 5.85 13.73 -5.25
C ASN A 28 4.47 13.56 -4.58
N TYR A 29 4.37 12.71 -3.55
CA TYR A 29 3.18 12.62 -2.72
C TYR A 29 3.26 13.62 -1.56
N PHE A 30 2.34 14.60 -1.54
CA PHE A 30 2.28 15.66 -0.52
C PHE A 30 1.05 15.54 0.40
N GLY A 31 0.56 14.31 0.61
CA GLY A 31 -0.61 14.05 1.44
C GLY A 31 -0.34 14.17 2.94
N LYS A 32 -1.43 14.23 3.71
CA LYS A 32 -1.40 14.27 5.18
C LYS A 32 -1.97 12.98 5.78
N CYS A 33 -1.46 12.62 6.94
CA CYS A 33 -1.99 11.55 7.77
C CYS A 33 -3.46 11.83 8.12
N ARG A 34 -4.34 10.86 7.86
CA ARG A 34 -5.77 10.98 8.15
C ARG A 34 -6.09 10.92 9.65
N ALA A 35 -5.18 10.40 10.46
CA ALA A 35 -5.36 10.29 11.90
C ALA A 35 -4.92 11.57 12.66
N CYS A 36 -3.79 12.17 12.29
CA CYS A 36 -3.21 13.28 13.06
C CYS A 36 -2.82 14.53 12.24
N GLY A 37 -3.01 14.51 10.92
CA GLY A 37 -2.74 15.66 10.04
C GLY A 37 -1.27 15.93 9.70
N TYR A 38 -0.33 15.17 10.26
CA TYR A 38 1.10 15.29 9.96
C TYR A 38 1.41 14.85 8.52
N PRO A 39 2.51 15.32 7.88
CA PRO A 39 2.92 14.81 6.58
C PRO A 39 2.98 13.28 6.52
N ALA A 40 2.53 12.73 5.40
CA ALA A 40 2.60 11.32 5.09
C ALA A 40 3.42 11.10 3.83
N ARG A 41 4.29 10.08 3.85
CA ARG A 41 4.95 9.57 2.64
C ARG A 41 4.11 8.48 2.01
N ALA A 42 4.24 8.26 0.70
CA ALA A 42 3.54 7.19 0.02
C ALA A 42 4.46 6.31 -0.82
N VAL A 43 4.06 5.05 -0.97
CA VAL A 43 4.69 4.08 -1.86
C VAL A 43 3.66 3.55 -2.85
N LEU A 44 4.08 3.32 -4.11
CA LEU A 44 3.36 2.43 -5.00
C LEU A 44 3.79 1.01 -4.68
N ARG A 45 2.82 0.19 -4.27
CA ARG A 45 2.98 -1.23 -4.01
C ARG A 45 2.38 -2.01 -5.18
N THR A 46 3.25 -2.64 -5.95
CA THR A 46 2.91 -3.54 -7.06
C THR A 46 2.97 -4.98 -6.56
N VAL A 47 1.86 -5.70 -6.72
CA VAL A 47 1.71 -7.10 -6.32
C VAL A 47 1.53 -7.95 -7.57
N CYS A 48 2.44 -8.88 -7.80
CA CYS A 48 2.32 -9.87 -8.87
C CYS A 48 1.77 -11.17 -8.28
N HIS A 49 0.71 -11.69 -8.87
CA HIS A 49 0.06 -12.93 -8.47
C HIS A 49 0.52 -14.10 -9.34
N GLY A 50 0.37 -15.33 -8.83
CA GLY A 50 0.74 -16.56 -9.54
C GLY A 50 -0.03 -16.80 -10.85
N ASP A 51 -1.19 -16.16 -11.02
CA ASP A 51 -1.99 -16.18 -12.26
C ASP A 51 -1.57 -15.09 -13.27
N GLY A 52 -0.48 -14.36 -12.99
CA GLY A 52 0.02 -13.27 -13.83
C GLY A 52 -0.71 -11.95 -13.64
N VAL A 53 -1.73 -11.87 -12.78
CA VAL A 53 -2.39 -10.60 -12.45
C VAL A 53 -1.42 -9.71 -11.70
N VAL A 54 -1.37 -8.44 -12.10
CA VAL A 54 -0.60 -7.39 -11.43
C VAL A 54 -1.58 -6.37 -10.86
N THR A 55 -1.46 -6.12 -9.55
CA THR A 55 -2.28 -5.13 -8.85
C THR A 55 -1.39 -4.04 -8.29
N ASP A 56 -1.77 -2.79 -8.54
CA ASP A 56 -1.10 -1.61 -8.01
C ASP A 56 -1.96 -0.93 -6.93
N SER A 57 -1.33 -0.52 -5.84
CA SER A 57 -1.97 0.23 -4.76
C SER A 57 -1.02 1.28 -4.22
N VAL A 58 -1.54 2.48 -3.92
CA VAL A 58 -0.76 3.52 -3.25
C VAL A 58 -1.03 3.43 -1.75
N ILE A 59 0.02 3.20 -0.97
CA ILE A 59 -0.06 3.10 0.49
C ILE A 59 0.66 4.31 1.06
N ALA A 60 -0.07 5.14 1.82
CA ALA A 60 0.52 6.23 2.58
C ALA A 60 0.84 5.77 4.00
N SER A 61 1.90 6.34 4.59
CA SER A 61 2.29 6.13 5.98
C SER A 61 2.62 7.48 6.62
N CYS A 62 2.07 7.70 7.81
CA CYS A 62 2.38 8.84 8.65
C CYS A 62 3.86 8.79 9.05
N GLU A 63 4.59 9.88 8.85
CA GLU A 63 6.02 9.87 9.18
C GLU A 63 6.24 9.95 10.69
N LEU A 64 5.44 10.75 11.40
CA LEU A 64 5.39 10.86 12.87
C LEU A 64 4.02 11.47 13.27
N PRO A 65 3.53 11.36 14.52
CA PRO A 65 3.95 10.44 15.58
C PRO A 65 3.08 9.17 15.64
N CYS A 66 1.94 9.14 14.93
CA CYS A 66 0.88 8.15 15.21
C CYS A 66 1.04 6.80 14.50
N GLY A 67 1.96 6.69 13.53
CA GLY A 67 2.25 5.44 12.83
C GLY A 67 1.15 4.90 11.91
N TRP A 68 0.12 5.70 11.60
CA TRP A 68 -0.94 5.29 10.68
C TRP A 68 -0.38 4.93 9.29
N SER A 69 -0.88 3.84 8.70
CA SER A 69 -0.64 3.47 7.31
C SER A 69 -1.93 2.98 6.67
N GLY A 70 -2.16 3.32 5.40
CA GLY A 70 -3.37 2.90 4.70
C GLY A 70 -3.38 3.24 3.22
N PRO A 71 -4.33 2.66 2.46
CA PRO A 71 -4.49 2.97 1.05
C PRO A 71 -4.93 4.42 0.86
N VAL A 72 -4.42 5.05 -0.19
CA VAL A 72 -4.80 6.41 -0.58
C VAL A 72 -5.04 6.54 -2.07
N GLU A 73 -5.82 7.56 -2.41
CA GLU A 73 -5.94 8.16 -3.73
C GLU A 73 -4.55 8.28 -4.41
N PRO A 74 -4.24 7.76 -5.61
CA PRO A 74 -3.04 8.18 -6.33
C PRO A 74 -3.14 9.67 -6.68
N SER A 75 -2.76 10.56 -5.77
CA SER A 75 -2.52 11.96 -6.10
C SER A 75 -1.12 12.10 -6.68
N VAL A 76 -0.93 11.62 -7.92
CA VAL A 76 0.20 12.08 -8.70
C VAL A 76 -0.14 13.49 -9.17
N MET A 77 0.59 14.48 -8.67
CA MET A 77 0.41 15.89 -9.02
C MET A 77 0.61 16.15 -10.53
N THR A 78 1.16 15.16 -11.24
CA THR A 78 1.30 15.14 -12.69
C THR A 78 0.73 13.82 -13.18
N MET A 79 -0.44 13.86 -13.83
CA MET A 79 -0.83 12.75 -14.69
C MET A 79 0.23 12.63 -15.79
N PRO A 80 0.71 11.44 -16.16
CA PRO A 80 1.54 11.31 -17.35
C PRO A 80 0.73 11.82 -18.53
N THR A 81 1.10 12.97 -19.08
CA THR A 81 0.56 13.46 -20.34
C THR A 81 0.89 12.41 -21.39
N ARG A 82 -0.12 11.68 -21.86
CA ARG A 82 0.05 10.76 -22.97
C ARG A 82 0.04 11.61 -24.24
N TRP A 83 1.22 12.01 -24.70
CA TRP A 83 1.37 12.72 -25.98
C TRP A 83 0.88 11.82 -27.13
N PRO A 84 0.14 12.37 -28.12
CA PRO A 84 -0.24 11.63 -29.32
C PRO A 84 0.96 11.27 -30.20
#